data_AF-A0A4P1RYR8-F1
#
_entry.id   AF-A0A4P1RYR8-F1
#
_cell.length_a   1.000
_cell.length_b   1.000
_cell.length_c   1.000
_cell.angle_alpha   90.00
_cell.angle_beta   90.00
_cell.angle_gamma   90.00
#
_symmetry.space_group_name_H-M   'P 1'
#
loop_
_entity.id
_entity.type
_entity.pdbx_description
1 polymer ?
#
loop_
_entity_poly.entity_id
_entity_poly.type
_entity_poly.pdbx_seq_one_letter_code
_entity_poly.pdbx_strand_id
1 'polypeptide(L)' 'MGNLGIGEILLIFLVLLLLFGGKKLPQLAEGMGKALKNFRKAVQEPDEDEKTEDKETK' A
#
# COMPACT_ATOMS: atom_id res chain seq x y z
N MET A 1 11.72 -18.37 -25.87
CA MET A 1 11.92 -17.34 -24.82
C MET A 1 10.67 -17.36 -23.96
N GLY A 2 10.79 -17.77 -22.70
CA GLY A 2 9.65 -18.00 -21.82
C GLY A 2 8.91 -16.71 -21.50
N ASN A 3 7.65 -16.63 -21.89
CA ASN A 3 6.74 -15.64 -21.34
C ASN A 3 6.34 -16.15 -19.96
N LEU A 4 6.69 -15.41 -18.91
CA LEU A 4 6.15 -15.64 -17.57
C LEU A 4 4.64 -15.58 -17.66
N GLY A 5 4.03 -16.76 -17.66
CA GLY A 5 2.59 -16.90 -17.77
C GLY A 5 1.91 -16.55 -16.47
N ILE A 6 0.60 -16.29 -16.53
CA ILE A 6 -0.23 -16.07 -15.34
C ILE A 6 -0.07 -17.22 -14.32
N GLY A 7 0.12 -18.45 -14.80
CA GLY A 7 0.36 -19.62 -13.94
C GLY A 7 1.66 -19.57 -13.14
N GLU A 8 2.77 -19.12 -13.74
CA GLU A 8 4.06 -18.98 -13.04
C GLU A 8 4.00 -17.85 -12.02
N ILE A 9 3.36 -16.74 -12.37
CA ILE A 9 3.15 -15.60 -11.45
C ILE A 9 2.33 -16.06 -10.23
N LEU A 10 1.25 -16.82 -10.43
CA LEU A 10 0.45 -17.36 -9.32
C LEU A 10 1.24 -18.31 -8.43
N LEU A 11 2.10 -19.15 -9.02
CA LEU A 11 2.93 -20.09 -8.25
C LEU A 11 3.98 -19.35 -7.41
N ILE A 12 4.64 -18.34 -7.96
CA ILE A 12 5.56 -17.47 -7.21
C ILE A 12 4.81 -16.75 -6.08
N PHE A 13 3.62 -16.21 -6.38
CA PHE A 13 2.80 -15.52 -5.40
C PHE A 13 2.38 -16.45 -4.26
N LEU A 14 2.02 -17.70 -4.57
CA LEU A 14 1.68 -18.71 -3.58
C LEU A 14 2.88 -19.02 -2.65
N VAL A 15 4.08 -19.16 -3.20
CA VAL A 15 5.31 -19.35 -2.41
C VAL A 15 5.56 -18.14 -1.50
N LEU A 16 5.43 -16.92 -2.01
CA LEU A 16 5.56 -15.70 -1.20
C LEU A 16 4.52 -15.65 -0.07
N LEU A 17 3.27 -16.03 -0.35
CA LEU A 17 2.21 -16.10 0.66
C LEU A 17 2.51 -17.15 1.74
N LEU A 18 3.17 -18.26 1.39
CA LEU A 18 3.58 -19.27 2.39
C LEU A 18 4.73 -18.77 3.27
N LEU A 19 5.73 -18.08 2.68
CA LEU A 19 6.88 -17.57 3.43
C LEU A 19 6.52 -16.39 4.35
N PHE A 20 5.77 -15.43 3.83
CA PHE A 20 5.40 -14.22 4.57
C PHE A 20 4.07 -14.36 5.31
N GLY A 21 3.23 -15.32 4.93
CA GLY A 21 1.86 -15.46 5.41
C GLY A 21 0.92 -14.50 4.68
N GLY A 22 -0.31 -14.96 4.39
CA GLY A 22 -1.31 -14.17 3.66
C GLY A 22 -1.73 -12.85 4.32
N LYS A 23 -1.40 -12.64 5.61
CA LYS A 23 -1.68 -11.41 6.35
C LYS A 23 -0.61 -10.33 6.16
N LYS A 24 0.63 -10.68 5.82
CA LYS A 24 1.71 -9.68 5.72
C LYS A 24 1.68 -8.89 4.41
N LEU A 25 1.26 -9.49 3.30
CA LEU A 25 1.07 -8.76 2.04
C LEU A 25 0.07 -7.59 2.16
N PRO A 26 -1.16 -7.79 2.66
CA PRO A 26 -2.12 -6.69 2.81
C PRO A 26 -1.66 -5.66 3.84
N GLN A 27 -0.98 -6.10 4.92
CA GLN A 27 -0.42 -5.19 5.92
C GLN A 27 0.67 -4.27 5.34
N LEU A 28 1.57 -4.81 4.51
CA LEU A 28 2.55 -3.99 3.78
C LEU A 28 1.88 -3.06 2.78
N ALA A 29 0.91 -3.56 2.01
CA ALA A 29 0.18 -2.77 1.03
C ALA A 29 -0.59 -1.61 1.68
N GLU A 30 -1.19 -1.81 2.86
CA GLU A 30 -1.87 -0.77 3.61
C GLU A 30 -0.89 0.31 4.09
N GLY A 31 0.27 -0.09 4.64
CA GLY A 31 1.32 0.84 5.07
C GLY A 31 1.90 1.65 3.90
N MET A 32 2.23 0.97 2.80
CA MET A 32 2.72 1.62 1.57
C MET A 32 1.65 2.49 0.93
N GLY A 33 0.39 2.08 0.94
CA GLY A 33 -0.73 2.84 0.40
C GLY A 33 -0.96 4.15 1.16
N LYS A 34 -0.91 4.11 2.49
CA LYS A 34 -0.96 5.32 3.33
C LYS A 34 0.24 6.24 3.06
N ALA A 35 1.45 5.69 2.98
CA ALA A 35 2.65 6.46 2.67
C ALA A 35 2.58 7.11 1.27
N LEU A 36 2.17 6.35 0.25
CA LEU A 36 2.03 6.86 -1.11
C LEU A 36 0.90 7.89 -1.22
N LYS A 37 -0.21 7.70 -0.49
CA LYS A 37 -1.30 8.68 -0.42
C LYS A 37 -0.82 10.00 0.19
N ASN A 38 -0.13 9.94 1.33
CA ASN A 38 0.39 11.14 1.99
C ASN A 38 1.48 11.82 1.15
N PHE A 39 2.35 11.03 0.50
CA PHE A 39 3.35 11.54 -0.44
C PHE A 39 2.71 12.23 -1.63
N ARG A 40 1.69 11.62 -2.26
CA ARG A 40 0.94 12.25 -3.36
C ARG A 40 0.24 13.53 -2.91
N LYS A 41 -0.34 13.56 -1.70
CA LYS A 41 -0.98 14.75 -1.14
C LYS A 41 0.03 15.89 -0.97
N ALA A 42 1.15 15.62 -0.32
CA ALA A 42 2.22 16.61 -0.13
C ALA A 42 2.85 17.13 -1.44
N VAL A 43 2.86 16.30 -2.50
CA VAL A 43 3.42 16.70 -3.81
C VAL A 43 2.38 17.43 -4.69
N GLN A 44 1.08 17.14 -4.54
CA GLN A 44 0.02 17.80 -5.32
C GLN A 44 -0.53 19.08 -4.67
N GLU A 45 -0.48 19.19 -3.34
CA GLU A 45 -0.98 20.33 -2.57
C GLU A 45 0.20 21.00 -1.84
N PRO A 46 0.98 21.87 -2.51
CA PRO A 46 2.10 22.55 -1.86
C PRO A 46 1.70 23.62 -0.84
N ASP A 47 0.42 24.01 -0.70
CA ASP A 47 0.02 25.15 0.16
C ASP A 47 -1.43 25.06 0.72
N GLU A 48 -1.85 23.95 1.36
CA GLU A 48 -3.16 23.90 2.06
C GLU A 48 -3.12 23.27 3.47
N ASP A 49 -1.99 23.37 4.18
CA ASP A 49 -1.95 23.05 5.61
C ASP A 49 -2.44 24.26 6.44
N GLU A 50 -3.75 24.46 6.53
CA GLU A 50 -4.38 25.15 7.68
C GLU A 50 -5.91 24.93 7.75
N LYS A 51 -6.37 23.68 7.72
CA LYS A 51 -7.64 23.34 8.39
C LYS A 51 -7.83 21.85 8.59
N THR A 52 -7.50 21.37 9.77
CA THR A 52 -8.45 20.56 10.56
C THR A 52 -7.95 20.49 11.98
N GLU A 53 -8.30 21.53 12.74
CA GLU A 53 -8.43 21.46 14.19
C GLU A 53 -9.28 20.26 14.58
N ASP A 54 -8.81 19.64 15.67
CA ASP A 54 -9.58 18.92 16.68
C ASP A 54 -11.10 19.13 16.56
N LYS A 55 -11.79 18.03 16.26
CA LYS A 55 -13.13 17.85 16.80
C LYS A 55 -12.99 17.01 18.06
N GLU A 56 -12.67 17.71 19.13
CA GLU A 56 -13.03 17.32 20.50
C GLU A 56 -14.43 16.72 20.48
N THR A 57 -14.51 15.46 20.88
CA THR A 57 -15.77 14.82 21.24
C THR A 57 -15.94 15.03 22.73
N LYS A 58 -16.71 16.07 23.08
CA LYS A 58 -17.44 16.25 24.34
C LYS A 58 -16.66 16.51 25.64
#